data_AF-A0A1Q8W3Q0-F1
#
_entry.id   AF-A0A1Q8W3Q0-F1
#
_cell.length_a   1.000
_cell.length_b   1.000
_cell.length_c   1.000
_cell.angle_alpha   90.00
_cell.angle_beta   90.00
_cell.angle_gamma   90.00
#
_symmetry.space_group_name_H-M   'P 1'
#
loop_
_entity.id
_entity.type
_entity.pdbx_description
1 polymer ?
#
loop_
_entity_poly.entity_id
_entity_poly.type
_entity_poly.pdbx_seq_one_letter_code
_entity_poly.pdbx_strand_id
1 'polypeptide(L)'
;MAQASTQRVPGREVTVMGLETEYGILGAEPEDVVAACLDAEGEAGRSRGVRWDYSGEYPLRDARGFEMDRAAADPSMLTDIPGAASVEAPVPGRVRTTAVVRLTAQEEAWQRGTATCVGTGGRLYV
;
A
#
# COMPACT_ATOMS: atom_id res chain seq x y z
N MET A 1 32.70 -11.32 -2.96
CA MET A 1 31.49 -10.63 -2.49
C MET A 1 31.75 -10.13 -1.08
N ALA A 2 31.75 -8.81 -0.87
CA ALA A 2 31.99 -8.25 0.46
C ALA A 2 30.73 -8.40 1.31
N GLN A 3 30.85 -9.04 2.47
CA GLN A 3 29.77 -9.08 3.46
C GLN A 3 29.61 -7.67 4.04
N ALA A 4 28.40 -7.12 3.94
CA ALA A 4 28.07 -5.86 4.60
C ALA A 4 28.09 -6.08 6.12
N SER A 5 29.05 -5.44 6.78
CA SER A 5 29.18 -5.45 8.24
C SER A 5 28.01 -4.69 8.86
N THR A 6 27.13 -5.40 9.56
CA THR A 6 26.04 -4.83 10.39
C THR A 6 26.50 -4.60 11.83
N GLN A 7 27.73 -4.12 12.01
CA GLN A 7 28.25 -3.85 13.35
C GLN A 7 27.67 -2.52 13.87
N ARG A 8 26.62 -2.61 14.71
CA ARG A 8 26.15 -1.47 15.48
C ARG A 8 27.28 -1.01 16.40
N VAL A 9 27.72 0.24 16.25
CA VAL A 9 28.70 0.86 17.15
C VAL A 9 28.03 1.08 18.52
N PRO A 10 28.51 0.48 19.61
CA PRO A 10 27.97 0.71 20.94
C PRO A 10 28.12 2.19 21.35
N GLY A 11 27.05 2.81 21.85
CA GLY A 11 27.09 4.18 22.41
C GLY A 11 26.55 5.30 21.52
N ARG A 12 26.06 4.99 20.31
CA ARG A 12 25.33 5.95 19.46
C ARG A 12 23.95 5.38 19.18
N GLU A 13 22.96 5.74 20.00
CA GLU A 13 21.56 5.46 19.65
C GLU A 13 21.25 6.22 18.36
N VAL A 14 21.09 5.47 17.27
CA VAL A 14 20.66 6.02 15.98
C VAL A 14 19.14 5.99 15.98
N THR A 15 18.54 7.16 16.13
CA THR A 15 17.10 7.33 15.90
C THR A 15 16.86 7.47 14.41
N VAL A 16 16.12 6.51 13.83
CA VAL A 16 15.63 6.64 12.46
C VAL A 16 14.57 7.74 12.44
N MET A 17 14.70 8.70 11.53
CA MET A 17 13.71 9.75 11.31
C MET A 17 13.38 9.85 9.82
N GLY A 18 12.14 10.26 9.53
CA GLY A 18 11.67 10.61 8.20
C GLY A 18 11.06 12.01 8.20
N LEU A 19 10.89 12.59 7.03
CA LEU A 19 10.15 13.84 6.82
C LEU A 19 9.14 13.66 5.69
N GLU A 20 8.05 14.39 5.81
CA GLU A 20 7.06 14.56 4.75
C GLU A 20 7.02 16.05 4.40
N THR A 21 6.95 16.36 3.12
CA THR A 21 6.93 17.75 2.63
C THR A 21 5.89 17.86 1.54
N GLU A 22 4.86 18.63 1.82
CA GLU A 22 3.80 18.95 0.86
C GLU A 22 4.15 20.23 0.12
N TYR A 23 4.02 20.20 -1.20
CA TYR A 23 4.31 21.35 -2.06
C TYR A 23 3.02 22.01 -2.51
N GLY A 24 2.90 23.32 -2.31
CA GLY A 24 1.86 24.12 -2.95
C GLY A 24 2.17 24.29 -4.43
N ILE A 25 1.30 23.79 -5.30
CA ILE A 25 1.45 23.87 -6.75
C ILE A 25 0.38 24.81 -7.30
N LEU A 26 0.80 25.79 -8.11
CA LEU A 26 -0.08 26.81 -8.69
C LEU A 26 0.04 26.79 -10.23
N GLY A 27 -1.05 27.12 -10.92
CA GLY A 27 -1.06 27.25 -12.38
C GLY A 27 -1.11 25.92 -13.15
N ALA A 28 -1.47 24.82 -12.48
CA ALA A 28 -1.75 23.53 -13.09
C ALA A 28 -2.99 22.94 -12.42
N GLU A 29 -3.78 22.17 -13.17
CA GLU A 29 -4.88 21.40 -12.59
C GLU A 29 -4.29 20.17 -11.85
N PRO A 30 -4.93 19.70 -10.77
CA PRO A 30 -4.42 18.56 -9.98
C PRO A 30 -4.14 17.31 -10.84
N GLU A 31 -4.97 17.03 -11.83
CA GLU A 31 -4.81 15.87 -12.71
C GLU A 31 -3.54 15.95 -13.57
N ASP A 32 -3.18 17.16 -14.02
CA ASP A 32 -1.97 17.39 -14.82
C ASP A 32 -0.70 17.17 -13.98
N VAL A 33 -0.75 17.57 -12.70
CA VAL A 33 0.34 17.35 -11.75
C VAL A 33 0.53 15.86 -11.50
N VAL A 34 -0.56 15.13 -11.23
CA VAL A 34 -0.52 13.66 -11.05
C VAL A 34 0.11 12.99 -12.27
N ALA A 35 -0.38 13.34 -13.47
CA ALA A 35 0.11 12.76 -14.72
C ALA A 35 1.62 13.05 -14.93
N ALA A 36 2.04 14.30 -14.78
CA ALA A 36 3.43 14.71 -14.96
C ALA A 36 4.38 14.01 -13.97
N CYS A 37 4.00 13.89 -12.70
CA CYS A 37 4.78 13.19 -11.69
C CYS A 37 4.93 11.70 -12.02
N LEU A 38 3.86 11.04 -12.44
CA LEU A 38 3.88 9.61 -12.79
C LEU A 38 4.70 9.34 -14.06
N ASP A 39 4.59 10.21 -15.07
CA ASP A 39 5.36 10.10 -16.30
C ASP A 39 6.86 10.32 -16.05
N ALA A 40 7.23 11.33 -15.26
CA ALA A 40 8.63 11.59 -14.90
C ALA A 40 9.29 10.38 -14.21
N GLU A 41 8.58 9.72 -13.30
CA GLU A 41 9.09 8.54 -12.60
C GLU A 41 9.10 7.29 -13.50
N GLY A 42 8.16 7.18 -14.44
CA GLY A 42 8.18 6.17 -15.50
C GLY A 42 9.40 6.30 -16.41
N GLU A 43 9.73 7.51 -16.86
CA GLU A 43 10.94 7.80 -17.65
C GLU A 43 12.23 7.51 -16.88
N ALA A 44 12.21 7.68 -15.55
CA ALA A 44 13.30 7.27 -14.66
C ALA A 44 13.41 5.74 -14.45
N GLY A 45 12.62 4.94 -15.19
CA GLY A 45 12.64 3.48 -15.15
C GLY A 45 11.96 2.87 -13.93
N ARG A 46 11.13 3.64 -13.21
CA ARG A 46 10.42 3.14 -12.03
C ARG A 46 9.07 2.56 -12.40
N SER A 47 8.59 1.66 -11.54
CA SER A 47 7.24 1.13 -11.65
C SER A 47 6.23 2.27 -11.62
N ARG A 48 5.28 2.27 -12.58
CA ARG A 48 4.27 3.33 -12.80
C ARG A 48 3.17 3.37 -11.70
N GLY A 49 3.50 2.86 -10.52
CA GLY A 49 2.61 2.71 -9.38
C GLY A 49 3.16 1.72 -8.37
N VAL A 50 3.10 2.09 -7.09
CA VAL A 50 3.31 1.16 -5.97
C VAL A 50 1.97 0.50 -5.67
N ARG A 51 1.88 -0.82 -5.86
CA ARG A 51 0.75 -1.63 -5.40
C ARG A 51 0.81 -1.72 -3.88
N TRP A 52 -0.34 -1.64 -3.21
CA TRP A 52 -0.41 -2.08 -1.81
C TRP A 52 -0.13 -3.58 -1.75
N ASP A 53 0.96 -3.98 -1.12
CA ASP A 53 1.30 -5.38 -1.00
C ASP A 53 0.50 -6.07 0.11
N TYR A 54 -0.63 -6.66 -0.28
CA TYR A 54 -1.45 -7.49 0.58
C TYR A 54 -0.78 -8.81 1.03
N SER A 55 0.43 -9.16 0.57
CA SER A 55 1.10 -10.42 0.95
C SER A 55 1.39 -10.54 2.44
N GLY A 56 1.48 -9.41 3.14
CA GLY A 56 1.63 -9.34 4.60
C GLY A 56 0.32 -9.24 5.38
N GLU A 57 -0.84 -9.29 4.72
CA GLU A 57 -2.12 -9.29 5.44
C GLU A 57 -2.37 -10.66 6.07
N TYR A 58 -2.59 -10.63 7.38
CA TYR A 58 -3.00 -11.78 8.17
C TYR A 58 -4.38 -11.46 8.76
N PRO A 59 -5.49 -11.65 8.01
CA PRO A 59 -6.83 -11.21 8.42
C PRO A 59 -7.30 -11.85 9.74
N LEU A 60 -6.73 -12.99 10.10
CA LEU A 60 -7.03 -13.71 11.34
C LEU A 60 -6.10 -13.33 12.51
N ARG A 61 -5.16 -12.42 12.28
CA ARG A 61 -4.24 -11.91 13.30
C ARG A 61 -4.57 -10.45 13.62
N ASP A 62 -5.01 -10.23 14.84
CA ASP A 62 -5.31 -8.90 15.37
C ASP A 62 -4.02 -8.18 15.82
N ALA A 63 -3.99 -6.85 15.72
CA ALA A 63 -2.85 -6.02 16.15
C ALA A 63 -2.47 -6.15 17.64
N ARG A 64 -3.40 -6.63 18.49
CA ARG A 64 -3.17 -6.95 19.91
C ARG A 64 -2.47 -8.29 20.13
N GLY A 65 -2.19 -9.04 19.05
CA GLY A 65 -1.47 -10.32 19.08
C GLY A 65 -2.36 -11.56 19.19
N PHE A 66 -3.68 -11.42 19.04
CA PHE A 66 -4.59 -12.58 18.99
C PHE A 66 -4.61 -13.19 17.59
N GLU A 67 -4.72 -14.52 17.53
CA GLU A 67 -4.80 -15.27 16.27
C GLU A 67 -6.02 -16.21 16.33
N MET A 68 -6.85 -16.19 15.28
CA MET A 68 -8.00 -17.08 15.14
C MET A 68 -7.66 -18.25 14.22
N ASP A 69 -8.08 -19.46 14.60
CA ASP A 69 -7.99 -20.62 13.70
C ASP A 69 -8.85 -20.38 12.45
N ARG A 70 -8.27 -20.63 11.28
CA ARG A 70 -8.93 -20.51 9.99
C ARG A 70 -10.20 -21.37 9.90
N ALA A 71 -10.22 -22.54 10.53
CA ALA A 71 -11.40 -23.41 10.53
C ALA A 71 -12.57 -22.84 11.36
N ALA A 72 -12.28 -21.94 12.30
CA ALA A 72 -13.27 -21.24 13.09
C ALA A 72 -13.72 -19.91 12.46
N ALA A 73 -13.05 -19.47 11.39
CA ALA A 73 -13.39 -18.24 10.70
C ALA A 73 -14.70 -18.38 9.93
N ASP A 74 -15.56 -17.36 10.01
CA ASP A 74 -16.67 -17.25 9.09
C ASP A 74 -16.15 -17.05 7.65
N PRO A 75 -16.73 -17.70 6.63
CA PRO A 75 -16.28 -17.56 5.24
C PRO A 75 -16.19 -16.10 4.75
N SER A 76 -17.00 -15.19 5.29
CA SER A 76 -16.95 -13.76 4.96
C SER A 76 -15.68 -13.04 5.44
N MET A 77 -14.95 -13.62 6.41
CA MET A 77 -13.69 -13.08 6.95
C MET A 77 -12.45 -13.52 6.16
N LEU A 78 -12.59 -14.48 5.25
CA LEU A 78 -11.49 -15.05 4.46
C LEU A 78 -11.27 -14.26 3.17
N THR A 79 -10.80 -13.02 3.31
CA THR A 79 -10.52 -12.09 2.21
C THR A 79 -9.38 -12.55 1.28
N ASP A 80 -8.65 -13.60 1.67
CA ASP A 80 -7.59 -14.22 0.88
C ASP A 80 -8.11 -15.18 -0.21
N ILE A 81 -9.38 -15.59 -0.18
CA ILE A 81 -9.97 -16.52 -1.15
C ILE A 81 -10.50 -15.75 -2.39
N PRO A 82 -9.96 -15.99 -3.60
CA PRO A 82 -10.46 -15.35 -4.81
C PRO A 82 -11.93 -15.71 -5.10
N GLY A 83 -12.76 -14.70 -5.36
CA GLY A 83 -14.19 -14.89 -5.66
C GLY A 83 -15.08 -15.16 -4.44
N ALA A 84 -14.51 -15.27 -3.24
CA ALA A 84 -15.32 -15.25 -2.02
C ALA A 84 -15.94 -13.86 -1.86
N ALA A 85 -17.25 -13.81 -1.60
CA ALA A 85 -17.95 -12.57 -1.34
C ALA A 85 -17.46 -12.00 0.00
N SER A 86 -16.49 -11.09 -0.06
CA SER A 86 -16.16 -10.25 1.08
C SER A 86 -17.26 -9.19 1.17
N VAL A 87 -17.95 -9.13 2.30
CA VAL A 87 -18.91 -8.06 2.59
C VAL A 87 -18.15 -6.99 3.36
N GLU A 88 -18.22 -5.73 2.94
CA GLU A 88 -17.81 -4.65 3.85
C GLU A 88 -18.59 -4.81 5.16
N ALA A 89 -17.89 -4.79 6.28
CA ALA A 89 -18.56 -4.72 7.58
C ALA A 89 -19.48 -3.48 7.60
N PRO A 90 -20.60 -3.50 8.35
CA PRO A 90 -21.49 -2.35 8.46
C PRO A 90 -20.71 -1.09 8.90
N VAL A 91 -20.55 -0.13 7.99
CA VAL A 91 -19.98 1.18 8.31
C VAL A 91 -21.11 2.05 8.88
N PRO A 92 -20.94 2.67 10.07
CA PRO A 92 -21.95 3.58 10.61
C PRO A 92 -22.36 4.64 9.57
N GLY A 93 -23.64 4.69 9.22
CA GLY A 93 -24.19 5.61 8.21
C GLY A 93 -24.35 5.04 6.79
N ARG A 94 -23.87 3.82 6.49
CA ARG A 94 -24.09 3.16 5.20
C ARG A 94 -25.14 2.06 5.34
N VAL A 95 -26.31 2.22 4.70
CA VAL A 95 -27.46 1.30 4.84
C VAL A 95 -27.37 0.07 3.92
N ARG A 96 -26.38 0.04 2.99
CA ARG A 96 -26.16 -1.10 2.10
C ARG A 96 -24.75 -1.64 2.26
N THR A 97 -24.63 -2.92 2.58
CA THR A 97 -23.40 -3.71 2.40
C THR A 97 -23.19 -3.97 0.92
N THR A 98 -22.03 -3.59 0.39
CA THR A 98 -21.64 -3.87 -1.00
C THR A 98 -20.65 -5.03 -0.99
N ALA A 99 -20.80 -5.96 -1.94
CA ALA A 99 -19.83 -7.02 -2.14
C ALA A 99 -18.54 -6.39 -2.70
N VAL A 100 -17.42 -6.61 -2.00
CA VAL A 100 -16.10 -6.25 -2.50
C VAL A 100 -15.54 -7.47 -3.20
N VAL A 101 -15.47 -7.39 -4.52
CA VAL A 101 -14.88 -8.45 -5.34
C VAL A 101 -13.40 -8.12 -5.53
N ARG A 102 -12.53 -9.14 -5.51
CA ARG A 102 -11.15 -8.94 -5.97
C ARG A 102 -11.15 -8.41 -7.40
N LEU A 103 -10.26 -7.46 -7.67
CA LEU A 103 -10.06 -6.93 -9.01
C LEU A 103 -9.73 -8.06 -9.98
N THR A 104 -10.26 -7.96 -11.19
CA THR A 104 -9.84 -8.80 -12.31
C THR A 104 -8.37 -8.51 -12.64
N ALA A 105 -7.69 -9.45 -13.30
CA ALA A 105 -6.30 -9.25 -13.75
C ALA A 105 -6.13 -7.99 -14.64
N GLN A 106 -7.18 -7.62 -15.38
CA GLN A 106 -7.20 -6.42 -16.20
C GLN A 106 -7.31 -5.14 -15.36
N GLU A 107 -8.21 -5.11 -14.37
CA GLU A 107 -8.33 -3.99 -13.44
C GLU A 107 -7.06 -3.86 -12.57
N GLU A 108 -6.45 -4.98 -12.19
CA GLU A 108 -5.17 -5.04 -11.48
C GLU A 108 -4.03 -4.45 -12.33
N ALA A 109 -3.96 -4.78 -13.63
CA ALA A 109 -2.98 -4.21 -14.56
C ALA A 109 -3.20 -2.72 -14.84
N TRP A 110 -4.42 -2.21 -14.61
CA TRP A 110 -4.75 -0.80 -14.76
C TRP A 110 -4.59 0.00 -13.48
N GLN A 111 -4.31 -0.63 -12.34
CA GLN A 111 -3.95 0.09 -11.13
C GLN A 111 -2.64 0.85 -11.33
N ARG A 112 -2.77 2.16 -11.44
CA ARG A 112 -1.65 3.10 -11.32
C ARG A 112 -1.78 3.72 -9.95
N GLY A 113 -0.89 3.34 -9.04
CA GLY A 113 -0.78 4.06 -7.78
C GLY A 113 -0.40 5.51 -8.06
N THR A 114 -1.03 6.47 -7.38
CA THR A 114 -0.61 7.89 -7.43
C THR A 114 0.68 8.12 -6.63
N ALA A 115 1.34 7.05 -6.20
CA ALA A 115 2.57 7.06 -5.45
C ALA A 115 3.61 6.12 -6.05
N THR A 116 4.87 6.53 -5.93
CA THR A 116 6.04 5.77 -6.36
C THR A 116 7.24 6.01 -5.44
N CYS A 117 8.18 5.08 -5.41
CA CYS A 117 9.41 5.23 -4.63
C CYS A 117 10.48 5.88 -5.50
N VAL A 118 11.06 6.99 -5.05
CA VAL A 118 12.18 7.64 -5.75
C VAL A 118 13.51 6.93 -5.43
N GLY A 119 14.54 7.15 -6.24
CA GLY A 119 15.78 6.36 -6.23
C GLY A 119 16.66 6.61 -5.04
N THR A 120 16.39 7.69 -4.33
CA THR A 120 17.02 8.06 -3.06
C THR A 120 16.36 7.36 -1.86
N GLY A 121 15.33 6.53 -2.07
CA GLY A 121 14.62 5.81 -1.02
C GLY A 121 13.43 6.58 -0.43
N GLY A 122 13.15 7.78 -0.91
CA GLY A 122 11.92 8.52 -0.58
C GLY A 122 10.69 7.98 -1.31
N ARG A 123 9.50 8.47 -0.93
CA ARG A 123 8.25 8.21 -1.63
C ARG A 123 7.68 9.52 -2.16
N LEU A 124 7.34 9.54 -3.44
CA LEU A 124 6.51 10.58 -4.05
C LEU A 124 5.08 10.08 -4.06
N TYR A 125 4.14 10.92 -3.66
CA TYR A 125 2.70 10.66 -3.75
C TYR A 125 1.99 11.93 -4.19
N VAL A 126 0.90 11.76 -4.93
CA VAL A 126 -0.01 12.82 -5.36
C VAL A 126 -1.44 12.42 -5.00
#